data_AF-A0A2K1EF34-F1
#
_entry.id   AF-A0A2K1EF34-F1
#
_cell.length_a   1.000
_cell.length_b   1.000
_cell.length_c   1.000
_cell.angle_alpha   90.00
_cell.angle_beta   90.00
_cell.angle_gamma   90.00
#
_symmetry.space_group_name_H-M   'P 1'
#
loop_
_entity.id
_entity.type
_entity.pdbx_description
1 polymer ?
#
loop_
_entity_poly.entity_id
_entity_poly.type
_entity_poly.pdbx_seq_one_letter_code
_entity_poly.pdbx_strand_id
1 'polypeptide(L)'
;MLNLFHPISQKSLTGTVHQHRRLESSLIPMGDVLGEVGTQAGELRVATTSQGQDHRRGKALKHIETRRRLVYNRPDNEWGVYELCKAVYELAEIDQVDFNGADLIEKMMLLRKLVPFVSSSALQIGVTEYHDSRNRQGWGMDFLKCEGMNYGFANKSH
;
A
#
# COMPACT_ATOMS: atom_id res chain seq x y z
N MET A 1 10.95 20.95 17.51
CA MET A 1 10.59 19.54 17.68
C MET A 1 9.08 19.44 17.58
N LEU A 2 8.55 18.99 16.43
CA LEU A 2 7.11 18.87 16.22
C LEU A 2 6.68 17.40 16.44
N ASN A 3 5.88 17.21 17.50
CA ASN A 3 5.21 15.97 17.86
C ASN A 3 4.12 15.62 16.82
N LEU A 4 4.51 15.06 15.67
CA LEU A 4 3.59 14.58 14.64
C LEU A 4 3.50 13.04 14.59
N PHE A 5 3.88 12.37 15.67
CA PHE A 5 3.57 10.97 15.87
C PHE A 5 2.20 10.85 16.53
N HIS A 6 1.13 10.81 15.74
CA HIS A 6 -0.13 10.26 16.23
C HIS A 6 -0.30 8.83 15.69
N PRO A 7 -0.19 7.79 16.54
CA PRO A 7 -0.36 6.38 16.13
C PRO A 7 -1.78 6.01 15.67
N ILE A 8 -2.69 6.99 15.60
CA ILE A 8 -4.07 6.80 15.12
C ILE A 8 -4.13 6.74 13.59
N SER A 9 -3.22 7.42 12.88
CA SER A 9 -3.24 7.44 11.41
C SER A 9 -2.79 6.13 10.75
N GLN A 10 -2.19 5.20 11.51
CA GLN A 10 -1.77 3.88 11.00
C GLN A 10 -2.79 2.77 11.25
N LYS A 11 -3.70 2.91 12.23
CA LYS A 11 -4.70 1.88 12.57
C LYS A 11 -6.05 2.04 11.88
N SER A 12 -6.32 3.19 11.25
CA SER A 12 -7.67 3.51 10.74
C SER A 12 -8.04 2.84 9.40
N LEU A 13 -7.14 2.12 8.72
CA LEU A 13 -7.43 1.54 7.40
C LEU A 13 -7.47 0.00 7.37
N THR A 14 -7.10 -0.68 8.46
CA THR A 14 -7.10 -2.16 8.54
C THR A 14 -8.12 -2.72 9.54
N GLY A 15 -8.86 -1.86 10.25
CA GLY A 15 -9.71 -2.26 11.38
C GLY A 15 -11.19 -2.58 11.09
N THR A 16 -11.70 -2.47 9.87
CA THR A 16 -13.17 -2.50 9.64
C THR A 16 -13.64 -3.63 8.73
N VAL A 17 -13.13 -4.86 8.92
CA VAL A 17 -13.62 -6.04 8.17
C VAL A 17 -14.05 -7.20 9.10
N HIS A 18 -14.47 -6.91 10.32
CA HIS A 18 -15.11 -7.93 11.17
C HIS A 18 -16.33 -7.37 11.89
N GLN A 19 -17.42 -7.17 11.18
CA GLN A 19 -18.77 -7.18 11.75
C GLN A 19 -19.80 -7.22 10.62
N HIS A 20 -20.24 -8.44 10.26
CA HIS A 20 -21.63 -8.71 9.91
C HIS A 20 -21.78 -10.23 9.74
N ARG A 21 -21.93 -10.93 10.87
CA ARG A 21 -22.43 -12.30 10.89
C ARG A 21 -23.61 -12.37 11.84
N ARG A 22 -24.82 -12.27 11.29
CA ARG A 22 -26.02 -13.02 11.67
C ARG A 22 -27.22 -12.40 10.97
N LEU A 23 -27.90 -13.20 10.15
CA LEU A 23 -29.36 -13.28 10.13
C LEU A 23 -29.71 -14.69 9.67
N GLU A 24 -30.54 -15.35 10.47
CA GLU A 24 -30.95 -16.74 10.36
C GLU A 24 -32.14 -16.92 9.40
N SER A 25 -32.15 -18.11 8.77
CA SER A 25 -33.27 -18.94 8.31
C SER A 25 -34.54 -18.35 7.66
N SER A 26 -34.80 -18.78 6.42
CA SER A 26 -36.08 -19.40 6.06
C SER A 26 -35.94 -20.33 4.85
N LEU A 27 -36.58 -21.50 4.93
CA LEU A 27 -36.48 -22.62 4.00
C LEU A 27 -37.56 -22.51 2.90
N ILE A 28 -37.15 -22.44 1.63
CA ILE A 28 -37.99 -22.62 0.42
C ILE A 28 -37.14 -23.43 -0.59
N PRO A 29 -37.69 -24.39 -1.36
CA PRO A 29 -36.89 -25.44 -2.02
C PRO A 29 -35.93 -24.88 -3.08
N MET A 30 -34.67 -25.29 -2.94
CA MET A 30 -33.46 -24.49 -3.21
C MET A 30 -32.55 -25.19 -4.25
N GLY A 31 -33.10 -25.78 -5.31
CA GLY A 31 -32.31 -26.50 -6.31
C GLY A 31 -31.69 -25.57 -7.35
N ASP A 32 -32.55 -25.01 -8.21
CA ASP A 32 -32.09 -24.27 -9.40
C ASP A 32 -31.93 -22.76 -9.15
N VAL A 33 -32.69 -22.19 -8.20
CA VAL A 33 -32.60 -20.76 -7.82
C VAL A 33 -31.28 -20.44 -7.08
N LEU A 34 -30.68 -21.42 -6.38
CA LEU A 34 -29.40 -21.22 -5.69
C LEU A 34 -28.21 -21.10 -6.65
N GLY A 35 -28.29 -21.73 -7.82
CA GLY A 35 -27.25 -21.62 -8.85
C GLY A 35 -27.16 -20.20 -9.41
N GLU A 36 -28.30 -19.61 -9.75
CA GLU A 36 -28.41 -18.25 -10.29
C GLU A 36 -28.21 -17.16 -9.23
N VAL A 37 -28.74 -17.33 -8.01
CA VAL A 37 -28.50 -16.40 -6.90
C VAL A 37 -27.06 -16.48 -6.41
N GLY A 38 -26.43 -17.65 -6.43
CA GLY A 38 -25.03 -17.84 -6.07
C GLY A 38 -24.06 -17.22 -7.08
N THR A 39 -24.36 -17.31 -8.38
CA THR A 39 -23.60 -16.64 -9.44
C THR A 39 -23.81 -15.13 -9.39
N GLN A 40 -25.04 -14.63 -9.27
CA GLN A 40 -25.30 -13.19 -9.10
C GLN A 40 -24.67 -12.62 -7.82
N ALA A 41 -24.72 -13.33 -6.70
CA ALA A 41 -24.06 -12.92 -5.46
C ALA A 41 -22.53 -12.97 -5.57
N GLY A 42 -21.99 -13.92 -6.34
CA GLY A 42 -20.57 -14.00 -6.70
C GLY A 42 -20.13 -12.80 -7.55
N GLU A 43 -20.89 -12.50 -8.60
CA GLU A 43 -20.67 -11.35 -9.49
C GLU A 43 -20.80 -10.02 -8.75
N LEU A 44 -21.81 -9.85 -7.89
CA LEU A 44 -21.98 -8.68 -7.03
C LEU A 44 -20.82 -8.53 -6.03
N ARG A 45 -20.32 -9.63 -5.46
CA ARG A 45 -19.14 -9.59 -4.58
C ARG A 45 -17.88 -9.21 -5.34
N VAL A 46 -17.65 -9.76 -6.53
CA VAL A 46 -16.51 -9.41 -7.39
C VAL A 46 -16.61 -7.96 -7.87
N ALA A 47 -17.80 -7.50 -8.25
CA ALA A 47 -18.07 -6.11 -8.63
C ALA A 47 -17.84 -5.13 -7.47
N THR A 48 -18.29 -5.48 -6.25
CA THR A 48 -18.05 -4.66 -5.05
C THR A 48 -16.57 -4.64 -4.66
N THR A 49 -15.88 -5.77 -4.82
CA THR A 49 -14.44 -5.89 -4.51
C THR A 49 -13.58 -5.13 -5.53
N SER A 50 -13.92 -5.20 -6.81
CA SER A 50 -13.25 -4.45 -7.88
C SER A 50 -13.48 -2.95 -7.77
N GLN A 51 -14.73 -2.49 -7.56
CA GLN A 51 -15.01 -1.08 -7.26
C GLN A 51 -14.26 -0.59 -6.00
N GLY A 52 -14.15 -1.43 -4.98
CA GLY A 52 -13.39 -1.13 -3.77
C GLY A 52 -11.87 -1.08 -4.01
N GLN A 53 -11.32 -1.87 -4.93
CA GLN A 53 -9.91 -1.79 -5.33
C GLN A 53 -9.64 -0.54 -6.18
N ASP A 54 -10.50 -0.24 -7.16
CA ASP A 54 -10.36 0.96 -8.00
C ASP A 54 -10.41 2.24 -7.18
N HIS A 55 -11.32 2.31 -6.19
CA HIS A 55 -11.40 3.44 -5.29
C HIS A 55 -10.13 3.60 -4.43
N ARG A 56 -9.61 2.49 -3.87
CA ARG A 56 -8.36 2.50 -3.09
C ARG A 56 -7.18 2.94 -3.95
N ARG A 57 -7.07 2.41 -5.17
CA ARG A 57 -6.03 2.76 -6.14
C ARG A 57 -6.10 4.23 -6.53
N GLY A 58 -7.28 4.77 -6.80
CA GLY A 58 -7.49 6.19 -7.07
C GLY A 58 -7.05 7.10 -5.91
N LYS A 59 -7.31 6.68 -4.66
CA LYS A 59 -6.84 7.40 -3.46
C LYS A 59 -5.31 7.38 -3.35
N ALA A 60 -4.68 6.23 -3.57
CA ALA A 60 -3.22 6.08 -3.55
C ALA A 60 -2.54 6.94 -4.64
N LEU A 61 -3.09 6.96 -5.86
CA LEU A 61 -2.59 7.85 -6.93
C LEU A 61 -2.70 9.33 -6.56
N LYS A 62 -3.80 9.75 -5.90
CA LYS A 62 -3.95 11.12 -5.40
C LYS A 62 -2.93 11.46 -4.31
N HIS A 63 -2.60 10.50 -3.45
CA HIS A 63 -1.55 10.63 -2.44
C HIS A 63 -0.17 10.84 -3.06
N ILE A 64 0.15 10.08 -4.11
CA ILE A 64 1.38 10.25 -4.90
C ILE A 64 1.41 11.64 -5.53
N GLU A 65 0.33 12.04 -6.22
CA GLU A 65 0.27 13.35 -6.88
C GLU A 65 0.48 14.52 -5.90
N THR A 66 -0.16 14.44 -4.73
CA THR A 66 -0.03 15.45 -3.68
C THR A 66 1.41 15.58 -3.21
N ARG A 67 2.09 14.46 -2.95
CA ARG A 67 3.49 14.45 -2.51
C ARG A 67 4.45 14.85 -3.61
N ARG A 68 4.17 14.46 -4.86
CA ARG A 68 4.92 14.92 -6.04
C ARG A 68 4.90 16.45 -6.15
N ARG A 69 3.74 17.07 -5.91
CA ARG A 69 3.60 18.53 -5.87
C ARG A 69 4.38 19.17 -4.71
N LEU A 70 4.43 18.52 -3.54
CA LEU A 70 5.25 19.00 -2.43
C LEU A 70 6.74 18.98 -2.77
N VAL A 71 7.22 17.92 -3.42
CA VAL A 71 8.61 17.83 -3.91
C VAL A 71 8.86 18.87 -5.00
N TYR A 72 7.89 19.12 -5.89
CA TYR A 72 8.01 20.15 -6.93
C TYR A 72 8.22 21.55 -6.34
N ASN A 73 7.46 21.89 -5.30
CA ASN A 73 7.57 23.18 -4.64
C ASN A 73 8.85 23.33 -3.81
N ARG A 74 9.49 22.22 -3.42
CA ARG A 74 10.70 22.18 -2.59
C ARG A 74 11.60 21.02 -3.05
N PRO A 75 12.32 21.18 -4.18
CA PRO A 75 13.07 20.09 -4.81
C PRO A 75 14.27 19.59 -3.99
N ASP A 76 14.71 20.36 -2.99
CA ASP A 76 15.79 19.99 -2.06
C ASP A 76 15.27 19.35 -0.76
N ASN A 77 13.97 19.19 -0.61
CA ASN A 77 13.38 18.62 0.60
C ASN A 77 13.38 17.08 0.55
N GLU A 78 14.42 16.46 1.10
CA GLU A 78 14.57 15.01 1.26
C GLU A 78 13.37 14.35 1.97
N TRP A 79 12.73 15.06 2.90
CA TRP A 79 11.52 14.57 3.57
C TRP A 79 10.31 14.48 2.66
N GLY A 80 10.23 15.34 1.64
CA GLY A 80 9.24 15.21 0.57
C GLY A 80 9.44 13.93 -0.23
N VAL A 81 10.70 13.55 -0.51
CA VAL A 81 11.04 12.33 -1.24
C VAL A 81 10.74 11.08 -0.40
N TYR A 82 11.10 11.08 0.87
CA TYR A 82 10.78 9.98 1.79
C TYR A 82 9.26 9.73 1.90
N GLU A 83 8.47 10.79 2.04
CA GLU A 83 7.00 10.68 2.06
C GLU A 83 6.44 10.22 0.71
N LEU A 84 7.06 10.62 -0.40
CA LEU A 84 6.71 10.13 -1.73
C LEU A 84 6.94 8.61 -1.86
N CYS A 85 8.05 8.09 -1.33
CA CYS A 85 8.30 6.65 -1.27
C CYS A 85 7.20 5.90 -0.51
N LYS A 86 6.70 6.45 0.61
CA LYS A 86 5.57 5.85 1.34
C LYS A 86 4.29 5.80 0.51
N ALA A 87 3.99 6.84 -0.26
CA ALA A 87 2.81 6.84 -1.12
C ALA A 87 2.96 5.87 -2.31
N VAL A 88 4.17 5.69 -2.84
CA VAL A 88 4.47 4.65 -3.84
C VAL A 88 4.27 3.26 -3.24
N TYR A 89 4.71 3.03 -2.00
CA TYR A 89 4.45 1.79 -1.27
C TYR A 89 2.95 1.52 -1.10
N GLU A 90 2.14 2.52 -0.73
CA GLU A 90 0.68 2.36 -0.61
C GLU A 90 0.04 1.88 -1.92
N LEU A 91 0.51 2.39 -3.06
CA LEU A 91 0.05 1.93 -4.37
C LEU A 91 0.57 0.51 -4.68
N ALA A 92 1.83 0.23 -4.37
CA ALA A 92 2.44 -1.07 -4.59
C ALA A 92 1.76 -2.18 -3.76
N GLU A 93 1.28 -1.89 -2.55
CA GLU A 93 0.45 -2.80 -1.75
C GLU A 93 -0.87 -3.15 -2.46
N ILE A 94 -1.51 -2.17 -3.08
CA ILE A 94 -2.78 -2.36 -3.79
C ILE A 94 -2.56 -3.18 -5.07
N ASP A 95 -1.48 -2.85 -5.80
CA ASP A 95 -1.12 -3.49 -7.06
C ASP A 95 -0.32 -4.80 -6.87
N GLN A 96 -0.09 -5.23 -5.62
CA GLN A 96 0.66 -6.45 -5.24
C GLN A 96 2.08 -6.52 -5.82
N VAL A 97 2.79 -5.39 -5.81
CA VAL A 97 4.17 -5.28 -6.28
C VAL A 97 5.12 -5.18 -5.09
N ASP A 98 6.18 -5.99 -5.04
CA ASP A 98 7.16 -5.92 -3.95
C ASP A 98 8.12 -4.74 -4.11
N PHE A 99 7.65 -3.55 -3.72
CA PHE A 99 8.47 -2.35 -3.72
C PHE A 99 9.57 -2.39 -2.66
N ASN A 100 9.33 -3.02 -1.51
CA ASN A 100 10.34 -3.10 -0.45
C ASN A 100 11.49 -4.04 -0.82
N GLY A 101 11.23 -5.11 -1.57
CA GLY A 101 12.24 -6.04 -2.08
C GLY A 101 13.15 -5.49 -3.19
N ALA A 102 12.74 -4.42 -3.88
CA ALA A 102 13.59 -3.75 -4.87
C ALA A 102 14.90 -3.24 -4.25
N ASP A 103 15.99 -3.19 -4.99
CA ASP A 103 17.23 -2.64 -4.47
C ASP A 103 17.15 -1.10 -4.31
N LEU A 104 18.13 -0.51 -3.61
CA LEU A 104 18.17 0.94 -3.39
C LEU A 104 18.24 1.73 -4.72
N ILE A 105 18.99 1.23 -5.71
CA ILE A 105 19.22 1.88 -6.99
C ILE A 105 17.96 1.86 -7.85
N GLU A 106 17.23 0.74 -7.89
CA GLU A 106 15.96 0.59 -8.56
C GLU A 106 14.92 1.58 -8.01
N LYS A 107 14.85 1.69 -6.66
CA LYS A 107 14.02 2.69 -5.99
C LYS A 107 14.41 4.11 -6.43
N MET A 108 15.71 4.44 -6.41
CA MET A 108 16.19 5.75 -6.84
C MET A 108 15.87 6.04 -8.32
N MET A 109 16.01 5.06 -9.22
CA MET A 109 15.68 5.19 -10.64
C MET A 109 14.19 5.43 -10.86
N LEU A 110 13.32 4.69 -10.15
CA LEU A 110 11.88 4.91 -10.21
C LEU A 110 11.52 6.33 -9.74
N LEU A 111 12.02 6.73 -8.57
CA LEU A 111 11.71 8.04 -8.01
C LEU A 111 12.29 9.18 -8.88
N ARG A 112 13.46 9.00 -9.50
CA ARG A 112 14.00 9.95 -10.48
C ARG A 112 13.07 10.14 -11.68
N LYS A 113 12.43 9.07 -12.18
CA LYS A 113 11.44 9.17 -13.26
C LYS A 113 10.17 9.89 -12.80
N LEU A 114 9.76 9.69 -11.54
CA LEU A 114 8.55 10.27 -10.98
C LEU A 114 8.68 11.76 -10.64
N VAL A 115 9.85 12.19 -10.18
CA VAL A 115 10.19 13.58 -9.81
C VAL A 115 11.51 14.01 -10.47
N PRO A 116 11.56 14.23 -11.80
CA PRO A 116 12.82 14.49 -12.51
C PRO A 116 13.53 15.78 -12.06
N PHE A 117 12.77 16.74 -11.54
CA PHE A 117 13.22 18.06 -11.08
C PHE A 117 13.81 18.06 -9.65
N VAL A 118 13.70 16.96 -8.89
CA VAL A 118 14.24 16.88 -7.53
C VAL A 118 15.77 16.96 -7.57
N SER A 119 16.40 17.58 -6.58
CA SER A 119 17.87 17.57 -6.52
C SER A 119 18.41 16.16 -6.22
N SER A 120 19.60 15.86 -6.72
CA SER A 120 20.22 14.55 -6.53
C SER A 120 20.49 14.22 -5.06
N SER A 121 20.87 15.23 -4.27
CA SER A 121 21.08 15.06 -2.83
C SER A 121 19.79 14.68 -2.12
N ALA A 122 18.70 15.43 -2.35
CA ALA A 122 17.41 15.16 -1.72
C ALA A 122 16.82 13.80 -2.14
N LEU A 123 17.00 13.42 -3.42
CA LEU A 123 16.62 12.09 -3.89
C LEU A 123 17.37 10.99 -3.15
N GLN A 124 18.70 11.10 -3.11
CA GLN A 124 19.55 10.09 -2.48
C GLN A 124 19.23 9.95 -1.00
N ILE A 125 19.21 11.04 -0.24
CA ILE A 125 18.96 11.01 1.21
C ILE A 125 17.54 10.49 1.50
N GLY A 126 16.51 11.01 0.81
CA GLY A 126 15.13 10.62 1.07
C GLY A 126 14.83 9.16 0.73
N VAL A 127 15.40 8.63 -0.37
CA VAL A 127 15.23 7.22 -0.75
C VAL A 127 16.03 6.31 0.18
N THR A 128 17.26 6.67 0.54
CA THR A 128 18.07 5.91 1.51
C THR A 128 17.38 5.83 2.86
N GLU A 129 16.88 6.94 3.41
CA GLU A 129 16.18 6.93 4.71
C GLU A 129 14.93 6.05 4.67
N TYR A 130 14.22 6.03 3.53
CA TYR A 130 13.10 5.12 3.34
C TYR A 130 13.54 3.66 3.33
N HIS A 131 14.55 3.34 2.52
CA HIS A 131 15.10 1.99 2.37
C HIS A 131 15.58 1.44 3.72
N ASP A 132 16.39 2.21 4.43
CA ASP A 132 16.94 1.84 5.73
C ASP A 132 15.85 1.75 6.80
N SER A 133 14.84 2.62 6.75
CA SER A 133 13.68 2.53 7.64
C SER A 133 12.91 1.22 7.46
N ARG A 134 12.74 0.73 6.22
CA ARG A 134 12.04 -0.54 5.96
C ARG A 134 12.89 -1.73 6.39
N ASN A 135 14.18 -1.72 6.06
CA ASN A 135 15.12 -2.77 6.45
C ASN A 135 15.24 -2.92 7.97
N ARG A 136 15.41 -1.80 8.70
CA ARG A 136 15.49 -1.81 10.18
C ARG A 136 14.21 -2.31 10.83
N GLN A 137 13.06 -1.99 10.26
CA GLN A 137 11.77 -2.42 10.81
C GLN A 137 11.46 -3.89 10.48
N GLY A 138 12.14 -4.48 9.48
CA GLY A 138 11.82 -5.82 8.97
C GLY A 138 10.43 -5.89 8.33
N TRP A 139 9.88 -4.75 7.89
CA TRP A 139 8.53 -4.69 7.32
C TRP A 139 8.60 -4.99 5.82
N GLY A 140 8.38 -6.25 5.46
CA GLY A 140 7.95 -6.62 4.12
C GLY A 140 6.56 -6.09 3.79
N MET A 141 6.17 -6.15 2.52
CA MET A 141 4.84 -5.75 2.08
C MET A 141 3.76 -6.51 2.85
N ASP A 142 2.67 -5.85 3.23
CA ASP A 142 1.58 -6.44 3.99
C ASP A 142 0.87 -7.54 3.20
N PHE A 143 0.71 -7.39 1.88
CA PHE A 143 0.11 -8.44 1.05
C PHE A 143 0.90 -9.77 1.07
N LEU A 144 2.23 -9.71 1.21
CA LEU A 144 3.09 -10.91 1.30
C LEU A 144 2.86 -11.69 2.61
N LYS A 145 2.42 -11.01 3.69
CA LYS A 145 2.10 -11.65 4.97
C LYS A 145 0.81 -12.46 4.90
N CYS A 146 -0.13 -12.07 4.03
CA CYS A 146 -1.40 -12.75 3.83
C CYS A 146 -1.27 -14.07 3.06
N GLU A 147 -0.20 -14.27 2.28
CA GLU A 147 0.02 -15.47 1.48
C GLU A 147 0.79 -16.58 2.23
N GLY A 148 1.08 -16.42 3.51
CA GLY A 148 1.81 -17.42 4.30
C GLY A 148 3.29 -17.53 3.91
N MET A 149 3.81 -16.62 3.09
CA MET A 149 5.24 -16.54 2.78
C MET A 149 5.96 -15.84 3.94
N ASN A 150 6.40 -16.65 4.91
CA ASN A 150 7.42 -16.25 5.88
C ASN A 150 8.71 -15.89 5.11
N TYR A 151 8.87 -14.63 4.72
CA TYR A 151 10.17 -14.09 4.37
C TYR A 151 11.01 -13.98 5.64
N GLY A 152 11.61 -15.10 6.02
CA GLY A 152 12.73 -15.14 6.94
C GLY A 152 13.90 -14.43 6.29
N PHE A 153 14.03 -13.12 6.53
CA PHE A 153 15.28 -12.44 6.26
C PHE A 153 16.32 -12.95 7.26
N ALA A 154 17.10 -13.91 6.79
CA ALA A 154 18.26 -14.42 7.50
C ALA A 154 19.20 -13.27 7.85
N ASN A 155 19.51 -13.16 9.14
CA ASN A 155 20.67 -12.43 9.64
C ASN A 155 21.89 -12.77 8.79
N LYS A 156 22.38 -11.80 8.01
CA LYS A 156 23.78 -11.82 7.58
C LYS A 156 24.57 -10.99 8.59
N SER A 157 25.05 -11.70 9.60
CA SER A 157 26.18 -11.28 10.41
C SER A 157 27.42 -11.22 9.52
N HIS A 158 28.09 -10.08 9.48
CA HIS A 158 29.54 -9.98 9.35
C HIS A 158 30.02 -8.71 10.05
#